data_AF-A0A3R6MC69-F1
#
_entry.id   AF-A0A3R6MC69-F1
#
_cell.length_a   1.000
_cell.length_b   1.000
_cell.length_c   1.000
_cell.angle_alpha   90.00
_cell.angle_beta   90.00
_cell.angle_gamma   90.00
#
_symmetry.space_group_name_H-M   'P 1'
#
loop_
_entity.id
_entity.type
_entity.pdbx_description
1 polymer ?
#
loop_
_entity_poly.entity_id
_entity_poly.type
_entity_poly.pdbx_seq_one_letter_code
_entity_poly.pdbx_strand_id
1 'polypeptide(L)'
;MTDRYLNHLDDLENSKPAAFQSQYSNEIQNILNTIQNRPQFNTDDVFKSDLYTTMREQAIQNGQKSMRDTMGAAQAATGGYGSTYAQAAGQQAYDNAISNFNNTTLDIYDRVYNNYLQEGQELYNKLNMYNNQDSIDYNRYRDNVSDYYNDLNYYAGRYDSSWNQDMTTYQQDQAMQQWAENYAYQKTQDALAQQNWQTQFDYQKEQDALAQQNWQTQFDYQKEQDAKQLALAYSKARSSGGSGSSKKTKSSYTSDDLVNFAKDLLNEKDDRGGRLSKSYYVNDATGVKSILQQYLGVDSDTAAKAVSAAQKDSKNKIDNSYTYRKPR
;
A
#
# COMPACT_ATOMS: atom_id res chain seq x y z
N MET A 1 15.47 4.13 -11.04
CA MET A 1 14.80 5.27 -10.36
C MET A 1 15.09 5.25 -8.86
N THR A 2 15.25 4.07 -8.26
CA THR A 2 15.57 3.83 -6.85
C THR A 2 16.85 4.52 -6.37
N ASP A 3 17.94 4.49 -7.14
CA ASP A 3 19.22 5.12 -6.77
C ASP A 3 19.13 6.63 -6.51
N ARG A 4 18.20 7.34 -7.17
CA ARG A 4 18.01 8.78 -6.96
C ARG A 4 17.42 9.09 -5.59
N TYR A 5 16.48 8.28 -5.13
CA TYR A 5 15.85 8.45 -3.82
C TYR A 5 16.81 8.04 -2.70
N LEU A 6 17.63 7.00 -2.93
CA LEU A 6 18.69 6.60 -2.01
C LEU A 6 19.71 7.72 -1.79
N ASN A 7 20.25 8.30 -2.86
CA ASN A 7 21.23 9.39 -2.74
C ASN A 7 20.66 10.60 -1.98
N HIS A 8 19.40 10.97 -2.23
CA HIS A 8 18.77 12.07 -1.50
C HIS A 8 18.52 11.75 -0.03
N LEU A 9 18.21 10.49 0.29
CA LEU A 9 18.05 10.05 1.66
C LEU A 9 19.39 10.12 2.40
N ASP A 10 20.48 9.67 1.78
CA ASP A 10 21.83 9.75 2.32
C ASP A 10 22.24 11.22 2.57
N ASP A 11 21.97 12.12 1.63
CA ASP A 11 22.23 13.55 1.79
C ASP A 11 21.47 14.13 3.00
N LEU A 12 20.19 13.76 3.15
CA LEU A 12 19.36 14.20 4.28
C LEU A 12 19.85 13.62 5.61
N GLU A 13 20.19 12.33 5.67
CA GLU A 13 20.73 11.73 6.90
C GLU A 13 22.00 12.44 7.37
N ASN A 14 22.83 12.89 6.42
CA ASN A 14 24.03 13.69 6.70
C ASN A 14 23.75 15.17 7.03
N SER A 15 22.59 15.70 6.67
CA SER A 15 22.21 17.10 6.89
C SER A 15 21.30 17.31 8.11
N LYS A 16 21.31 16.40 9.09
CA LYS A 16 20.48 16.49 10.28
C LYS A 16 20.69 17.84 11.01
N PRO A 17 19.61 18.58 11.33
CA PRO A 17 19.72 19.81 12.10
C PRO A 17 20.40 19.56 13.46
N ALA A 18 21.38 20.40 13.80
CA ALA A 18 22.01 20.40 15.11
C ALA A 18 21.01 20.81 16.20
N ALA A 19 21.35 20.61 17.48
CA ALA A 19 20.51 21.07 18.58
C ALA A 19 20.32 22.60 18.55
N PHE A 20 19.14 23.07 18.97
CA PHE A 20 18.86 24.50 19.06
C PHE A 20 19.87 25.22 19.96
N GLN A 21 20.38 26.34 19.47
CA GLN A 21 21.22 27.24 20.23
C GLN A 21 20.70 28.67 20.11
N SER A 22 20.22 29.20 21.22
CA SER A 22 19.73 30.58 21.32
C SER A 22 20.87 31.57 21.05
N GLN A 23 20.64 32.51 20.12
CA GLN A 23 21.57 33.60 19.85
C GLN A 23 21.55 34.68 20.94
N TYR A 24 20.47 34.74 21.72
CA TYR A 24 20.22 35.78 22.71
C TYR A 24 20.40 35.28 24.15
N SER A 25 20.84 34.03 24.34
CA SER A 25 20.97 33.42 25.66
C SER A 25 21.84 34.27 26.59
N ASN A 26 22.96 34.77 26.07
CA ASN A 26 23.89 35.61 26.83
C ASN A 26 23.26 36.96 27.21
N GLU A 27 22.59 37.61 26.26
CA GLU A 27 21.92 38.90 26.46
C GLU A 27 20.78 38.80 27.46
N ILE A 28 19.96 37.74 27.33
CA ILE A 28 18.87 37.44 28.28
C ILE A 28 19.45 37.23 29.68
N GLN A 29 20.50 36.41 29.82
CA GLN A 29 21.16 36.19 31.12
C GLN A 29 21.76 37.48 31.68
N ASN A 30 22.42 38.29 30.86
CA ASN A 30 23.00 39.57 31.30
C ASN A 30 21.94 40.54 31.80
N ILE A 31 20.80 40.65 31.12
CA ILE A 31 19.69 41.51 31.55
C ILE A 31 19.06 40.97 32.83
N LEU A 32 18.84 39.65 32.93
CA LEU A 32 18.33 39.02 34.15
C LEU A 32 19.26 39.27 35.34
N ASN A 33 20.58 39.11 35.15
CA ASN A 33 21.57 39.41 36.18
C ASN A 33 21.55 40.89 36.57
N THR A 34 21.38 41.80 35.60
CA THR A 34 21.28 43.25 35.86
C THR A 34 20.03 43.58 36.66
N ILE A 35 18.89 42.96 36.34
CA ILE A 35 17.63 43.14 37.08
C ILE A 35 17.77 42.59 38.51
N GLN A 36 18.33 41.39 38.67
CA GLN A 36 18.49 40.73 39.97
C GLN A 36 19.44 41.48 40.91
N ASN A 37 20.53 42.02 40.37
CA ASN A 37 21.54 42.75 41.13
C ASN A 37 21.33 44.27 41.10
N ARG A 38 20.15 44.73 40.66
CA ARG A 38 19.89 46.16 40.57
C ARG A 38 19.88 46.77 41.98
N PRO A 39 20.75 47.76 42.27
CA PRO A 39 20.77 48.40 43.57
C PRO A 39 19.46 49.15 43.80
N GLN A 40 19.01 49.18 45.05
CA GLN A 40 17.89 50.04 45.44
C GLN A 40 18.24 51.52 45.20
N PHE A 41 17.23 52.33 44.93
CA PHE A 41 17.42 53.76 44.76
C PHE A 41 18.06 54.38 46.00
N ASN A 42 19.20 55.05 45.85
CA ASN A 42 19.86 55.77 46.92
C ASN A 42 19.55 57.27 46.81
N THR A 43 19.00 57.85 47.87
CA THR A 43 18.69 59.28 47.94
C THR A 43 19.93 60.16 47.78
N ASP A 44 21.11 59.67 48.13
CA ASP A 44 22.37 60.40 47.95
C ASP A 44 22.72 60.62 46.48
N ASP A 45 22.21 59.79 45.58
CA ASP A 45 22.46 59.92 44.14
C ASP A 45 21.81 61.18 43.58
N VAL A 46 20.77 61.70 44.23
CA VAL A 46 20.14 62.98 43.88
C VAL A 46 21.13 64.12 44.05
N PHE A 47 21.84 64.18 45.17
CA PHE A 47 22.82 65.23 45.46
C PHE A 47 24.11 65.11 44.65
N LYS A 48 24.38 63.91 44.12
CA LYS A 48 25.50 63.65 43.22
C LYS A 48 25.13 63.80 41.74
N SER A 49 23.83 63.90 41.42
CA SER A 49 23.37 64.01 40.04
C SER A 49 23.85 65.30 39.38
N ASP A 50 24.20 65.22 38.09
CA ASP A 50 24.57 66.38 37.29
C ASP A 50 23.44 67.42 37.21
N LEU A 51 22.19 66.97 37.31
CA LEU A 51 21.03 67.83 37.37
C LEU A 51 21.06 68.69 38.64
N TYR A 52 21.33 68.08 39.81
CA TYR A 52 21.42 68.81 41.07
C TYR A 52 22.57 69.81 41.08
N THR A 53 23.76 69.40 40.64
CA THR A 53 24.94 70.28 40.63
C THR A 53 24.73 71.49 39.72
N THR A 54 24.19 71.27 38.52
CA THR A 54 23.87 72.34 37.55
C THR A 54 22.82 73.30 38.10
N MET A 55 21.73 72.79 38.67
CA MET A 55 20.65 73.64 39.18
C MET A 55 21.07 74.42 40.43
N ARG A 56 21.89 73.83 41.30
CA ARG A 56 22.47 74.51 42.46
C ARG A 56 23.35 75.67 42.01
N GLU A 57 24.20 75.44 41.01
CA GLU A 57 25.09 76.47 40.50
C GLU A 57 24.33 77.63 39.87
N GLN A 58 23.26 77.34 39.10
CA GLN A 58 22.35 78.37 38.62
C GLN A 58 21.68 79.15 39.75
N ALA A 59 21.23 78.49 40.81
CA ALA A 59 20.62 79.16 41.96
C ALA A 59 21.59 80.14 42.64
N ILE A 60 22.85 79.75 42.82
CA ILE A 60 23.89 80.61 43.38
C ILE A 60 24.17 81.80 42.46
N GLN A 61 24.33 81.56 41.16
CA GLN A 61 24.57 82.62 40.18
C GLN A 61 23.41 83.62 40.13
N ASN A 62 22.17 83.13 40.14
CA ASN A 62 20.97 83.97 40.18
C ASN A 62 20.85 84.74 41.48
N GLY A 63 21.13 84.11 42.62
CA GLY A 63 21.16 84.78 43.93
C GLY A 63 22.18 85.91 43.97
N GLN A 64 23.41 85.65 43.50
CA GLN A 64 24.47 86.67 43.42
C GLN A 64 24.07 87.82 42.48
N LYS A 65 23.42 87.51 41.35
CA LYS A 65 22.90 88.52 40.42
C LYS A 65 21.79 89.36 41.08
N SER A 66 20.78 88.74 41.70
CA SER A 66 19.73 89.45 42.42
C SER A 66 20.28 90.32 43.54
N MET A 67 21.25 89.83 44.30
CA MET A 67 21.93 90.63 45.33
C MET A 67 22.60 91.87 44.73
N ARG A 68 23.35 91.72 43.62
CA ARG A 68 23.99 92.85 42.93
C ARG A 68 22.96 93.85 42.41
N ASP A 69 21.88 93.36 41.80
CA ASP A 69 20.82 94.20 41.24
C ASP A 69 20.07 94.96 42.35
N THR A 70 19.73 94.31 43.47
CA THR A 70 19.09 94.95 44.63
C THR A 70 20.01 95.93 45.34
N MET A 71 21.29 95.57 45.52
CA MET A 71 22.28 96.46 46.15
C MET A 71 22.53 97.69 45.27
N GLY A 72 22.63 97.51 43.94
CA GLY A 72 22.77 98.61 42.98
C GLY A 72 21.54 99.54 42.97
N ALA A 73 20.33 98.99 43.00
CA ALA A 73 19.10 99.77 43.12
C ALA A 73 18.99 100.51 44.46
N ALA A 74 19.36 99.86 45.56
CA ALA A 74 19.38 100.48 46.89
C ALA A 74 20.43 101.59 46.98
N GLN A 75 21.63 101.40 46.43
CA GLN A 75 22.68 102.43 46.36
C GLN A 75 22.28 103.62 45.48
N ALA A 76 21.56 103.38 44.37
CA ALA A 76 20.99 104.46 43.56
C ALA A 76 19.94 105.26 44.35
N ALA A 77 19.12 104.59 45.16
CA ALA A 77 18.12 105.23 46.02
C ALA A 77 18.73 105.98 47.22
N THR A 78 19.87 105.52 47.77
CA THR A 78 20.58 106.20 48.88
C THR A 78 21.57 107.27 48.43
N GLY A 79 21.66 107.57 47.13
CA GLY A 79 22.55 108.60 46.60
C GLY A 79 24.03 108.24 46.62
N GLY A 80 24.37 106.95 46.51
CA GLY A 80 25.76 106.47 46.41
C GLY A 80 26.47 106.23 47.74
N TYR A 81 25.85 106.56 48.89
CA TYR A 81 26.36 106.14 50.19
C TYR A 81 26.02 104.66 50.42
N GLY A 82 27.06 103.82 50.48
CA GLY A 82 26.95 102.40 50.80
C GLY A 82 26.34 102.21 52.18
N SER A 83 25.02 102.01 52.20
CA SER A 83 24.25 101.87 53.42
C SER A 83 24.18 100.41 53.84
N THR A 84 24.24 100.15 55.15
CA THR A 84 23.91 98.87 55.78
C THR A 84 22.55 98.32 55.31
N TYR A 85 21.66 99.22 54.87
CA TYR A 85 20.37 98.89 54.25
C TYR A 85 20.49 98.22 52.88
N ALA A 86 21.43 98.66 52.03
CA ALA A 86 21.66 98.05 50.71
C ALA A 86 22.27 96.65 50.83
N GLN A 87 23.10 96.41 51.85
CA GLN A 87 23.60 95.08 52.20
C GLN A 87 22.47 94.18 52.72
N ALA A 88 21.67 94.64 53.68
CA ALA A 88 20.57 93.85 54.23
C ALA A 88 19.52 93.47 53.15
N ALA A 89 19.15 94.40 52.28
CA ALA A 89 18.21 94.14 51.18
C ALA A 89 18.79 93.18 50.13
N GLY A 90 20.08 93.31 49.80
CA GLY A 90 20.77 92.38 48.90
C GLY A 90 20.86 90.96 49.48
N GLN A 91 21.15 90.83 50.78
CA GLN A 91 21.14 89.55 51.49
C GLN A 91 19.75 88.88 51.41
N GLN A 92 18.68 89.64 51.67
CA GLN A 92 17.31 89.11 51.61
C GLN A 92 16.93 88.63 50.19
N ALA A 93 17.41 89.30 49.14
CA ALA A 93 17.20 88.88 47.75
C ALA A 93 17.96 87.59 47.41
N TYR A 94 19.20 87.44 47.90
CA TYR A 94 19.98 86.22 47.79
C TYR A 94 19.30 85.05 48.51
N ASP A 95 18.87 85.26 49.75
CA ASP A 95 18.22 84.23 50.58
C ASP A 95 16.92 83.72 49.94
N ASN A 96 16.14 84.61 49.31
CA ASN A 96 14.95 84.20 48.55
C ASN A 96 15.30 83.33 47.33
N ALA A 97 16.36 83.65 46.60
CA ALA A 97 16.80 82.84 45.46
C ALA A 97 17.24 81.43 45.89
N ILE A 98 17.95 81.31 47.02
CA ILE A 98 18.36 80.02 47.58
C ILE A 98 17.17 79.24 48.16
N SER A 99 16.22 79.90 48.84
CA SER A 99 14.98 79.26 49.31
C SER A 99 14.17 78.66 48.16
N ASN A 100 14.11 79.33 47.01
CA ASN A 100 13.44 78.79 45.83
C ASN A 100 14.10 77.52 45.31
N PHE A 101 15.44 77.42 45.35
CA PHE A 101 16.18 76.22 44.97
C PHE A 101 15.92 75.03 45.92
N ASN A 102 15.75 75.28 47.21
CA ASN A 102 15.37 74.22 48.16
C ASN A 102 14.02 73.58 47.76
N ASN A 103 13.07 74.36 47.26
CA ASN A 103 11.81 73.83 46.71
C ASN A 103 12.02 73.04 45.41
N THR A 104 12.95 73.49 44.55
CA THR A 104 13.31 72.78 43.31
C THR A 104 14.09 71.48 43.56
N THR A 105 14.75 71.35 44.71
CA THR A 105 15.44 70.11 45.10
C THR A 105 14.48 68.91 45.18
N LEU A 106 13.21 69.14 45.53
CA LEU A 106 12.18 68.10 45.48
C LEU A 106 11.84 67.66 44.04
N ASP A 107 11.78 68.59 43.08
CA ASP A 107 11.59 68.25 41.65
C ASP A 107 12.78 67.47 41.09
N ILE A 108 14.00 67.81 41.52
CA ILE A 108 15.21 67.06 41.14
C ILE A 108 15.14 65.63 41.67
N TYR A 109 14.73 65.44 42.93
CA TYR A 109 14.52 64.12 43.51
C TYR A 109 13.52 63.31 42.68
N ASP A 110 12.35 63.88 42.39
CA ASP A 110 11.31 63.20 41.61
C ASP A 110 11.80 62.81 40.22
N ARG A 111 12.58 63.67 39.53
CA ARG A 111 13.15 63.34 38.22
C ARG A 111 14.19 62.23 38.28
N VAL A 112 15.12 62.28 39.23
CA VAL A 112 16.16 61.26 39.38
C VAL A 112 15.54 59.92 39.77
N TYR A 113 14.53 59.93 40.64
CA TYR A 113 13.76 58.74 40.98
C TYR A 113 12.97 58.20 39.78
N ASN A 114 12.32 59.07 38.99
CA ASN A 114 11.62 58.66 37.78
C ASN A 114 12.56 58.06 36.73
N ASN A 115 13.76 58.61 36.55
CA ASN A 115 14.77 58.01 35.68
C ASN A 115 15.16 56.61 36.16
N TYR A 116 15.37 56.43 37.46
CA TYR A 116 15.61 55.11 38.04
C TYR A 116 14.42 54.15 37.80
N LEU A 117 13.16 54.60 37.89
CA LEU A 117 12.03 53.74 37.55
C LEU A 117 12.00 53.36 36.05
N GLN A 118 12.27 54.34 35.17
CA GLN A 118 12.30 54.14 33.73
C GLN A 118 13.37 53.14 33.31
N GLU A 119 14.60 53.27 33.81
CA GLU A 119 15.68 52.31 33.54
C GLU A 119 15.29 50.87 33.92
N GLY A 120 14.62 50.71 35.07
CA GLY A 120 14.09 49.41 35.49
C GLY A 120 13.10 48.85 34.48
N GLN A 121 12.15 49.68 34.04
CA GLN A 121 11.15 49.31 33.05
C GLN A 121 11.76 49.00 31.68
N GLU A 122 12.78 49.74 31.25
CA GLU A 122 13.52 49.47 30.02
C GLU A 122 14.23 48.11 30.05
N LEU A 123 14.80 47.71 31.18
CA LEU A 123 15.40 46.39 31.33
C LEU A 123 14.36 45.27 31.12
N TYR A 124 13.17 45.41 31.71
CA TYR A 124 12.08 44.46 31.48
C TYR A 124 11.58 44.47 30.03
N ASN A 125 11.49 45.64 29.40
CA ASN A 125 11.11 45.76 27.99
C ASN A 125 12.13 45.07 27.07
N LYS A 126 13.44 45.29 27.32
CA LYS A 126 14.53 44.61 26.59
C LYS A 126 14.49 43.11 26.82
N LEU A 127 14.29 42.66 28.05
CA LEU A 127 14.15 41.24 28.38
C LEU A 127 12.99 40.60 27.59
N ASN A 128 11.82 41.23 27.58
CA ASN A 128 10.67 40.76 26.81
C ASN A 128 10.95 40.73 25.32
N MET A 129 11.62 41.75 24.77
CA MET A 129 12.01 41.78 23.37
C MET A 129 12.93 40.60 23.01
N TYR A 130 13.99 40.35 23.78
CA TYR A 130 14.91 39.24 23.54
C TYR A 130 14.24 37.87 23.71
N ASN A 131 13.39 37.70 24.73
CA ASN A 131 12.61 36.46 24.89
C ASN A 131 11.66 36.22 23.70
N ASN A 132 11.01 37.26 23.18
CA ASN A 132 10.15 37.13 22.00
C ASN A 132 10.98 36.74 20.77
N GLN A 133 12.13 37.37 20.56
CA GLN A 133 13.00 37.04 19.43
C GLN A 133 13.55 35.61 19.54
N ASP A 134 13.95 35.19 20.74
CA ASP A 134 14.41 33.83 21.01
C ASP A 134 13.31 32.79 20.76
N SER A 135 12.07 33.11 21.18
CA SER A 135 10.90 32.27 20.89
C SER A 135 10.63 32.15 19.40
N ILE A 136 10.76 33.25 18.63
CA ILE A 136 10.63 33.22 17.16
C ILE A 136 11.70 32.31 16.55
N ASP A 137 12.95 32.42 16.99
CA ASP A 137 14.04 31.61 16.46
C ASP A 137 13.91 30.14 16.84
N TYR A 138 13.44 29.84 18.06
CA TYR A 138 13.11 28.49 18.47
C TYR A 138 11.97 27.89 17.63
N ASN A 139 10.93 28.68 17.32
CA ASN A 139 9.84 28.23 16.45
C ASN A 139 10.35 27.94 15.03
N ARG A 140 11.17 28.81 14.45
CA ARG A 140 11.82 28.57 13.14
C ARG A 140 12.69 27.32 13.16
N TYR A 141 13.46 27.11 14.22
CA TYR A 141 14.25 25.89 14.41
C TYR A 141 13.35 24.66 14.44
N ARG A 142 12.25 24.69 15.22
CA ARG A 142 11.30 23.58 15.31
C ARG A 142 10.68 23.28 13.95
N ASP A 143 10.33 24.32 13.19
CA ASP A 143 9.78 24.16 11.84
C ASP A 143 10.82 23.55 10.90
N ASN A 144 12.09 23.99 10.95
CA ASN A 144 13.18 23.38 10.19
C ASN A 144 13.40 21.89 10.54
N VAL A 145 13.35 21.54 11.83
CA VAL A 145 13.42 20.14 12.28
C VAL A 145 12.22 19.33 11.81
N SER A 146 11.02 19.92 11.82
CA SER A 146 9.81 19.29 11.31
C SER A 146 9.93 19.03 9.81
N ASP A 147 10.36 20.02 9.03
CA ASP A 147 10.57 19.91 7.58
C ASP A 147 11.62 18.84 7.26
N TYR A 148 12.71 18.80 8.02
CA TYR A 148 13.72 17.76 7.93
C TYR A 148 13.14 16.34 8.08
N TYR A 149 12.35 16.10 9.12
CA TYR A 149 11.73 14.78 9.32
C TYR A 149 10.63 14.48 8.28
N ASN A 150 9.91 15.49 7.81
CA ASN A 150 8.93 15.34 6.74
C ASN A 150 9.61 14.90 5.44
N ASP A 151 10.71 15.56 5.07
CA ASP A 151 11.49 15.23 3.89
C ASP A 151 12.10 13.83 4.02
N LEU A 152 12.73 13.53 5.16
CA LEU A 152 13.31 12.21 5.43
C LEU A 152 12.27 11.09 5.28
N ASN A 153 11.09 11.25 5.89
CA ASN A 153 9.99 10.29 5.75
C ASN A 153 9.46 10.19 4.32
N TYR A 154 9.35 11.32 3.61
CA TYR A 154 8.92 11.35 2.21
C TYR A 154 9.89 10.57 1.33
N TYR A 155 11.18 10.87 1.39
CA TYR A 155 12.20 10.21 0.56
C TYR A 155 12.37 8.73 0.92
N ALA A 156 12.35 8.38 2.21
CA ALA A 156 12.34 6.98 2.64
C ALA A 156 11.14 6.21 2.06
N GLY A 157 9.93 6.76 2.17
CA GLY A 157 8.73 6.12 1.61
C GLY A 157 8.76 6.00 0.08
N ARG A 158 9.33 6.99 -0.62
CA ARG A 158 9.54 6.95 -2.08
C ARG A 158 10.58 5.93 -2.49
N TYR A 159 11.67 5.82 -1.74
CA TYR A 159 12.70 4.81 -1.94
C TYR A 159 12.11 3.39 -1.78
N ASP A 160 11.43 3.11 -0.67
CA ASP A 160 10.80 1.80 -0.41
C ASP A 160 9.79 1.43 -1.50
N SER A 161 8.98 2.40 -1.94
CA SER A 161 8.00 2.18 -3.01
C SER A 161 8.68 1.87 -4.36
N SER A 162 9.73 2.63 -4.70
CA SER A 162 10.50 2.44 -5.93
C SER A 162 11.22 1.09 -5.92
N TRP A 163 11.84 0.73 -4.80
CA TRP A 163 12.52 -0.55 -4.62
C TRP A 163 11.54 -1.72 -4.73
N ASN A 164 10.38 -1.63 -4.08
CA ASN A 164 9.34 -2.67 -4.17
C ASN A 164 8.81 -2.83 -5.59
N GLN A 165 8.66 -1.73 -6.32
CA GLN A 165 8.25 -1.77 -7.73
C GLN A 165 9.32 -2.45 -8.59
N ASP A 166 10.59 -2.05 -8.47
CA ASP A 166 11.71 -2.65 -9.19
C ASP A 166 11.82 -4.15 -8.90
N MET A 167 11.70 -4.55 -7.62
CA MET A 167 11.71 -5.95 -7.19
C MET A 167 10.52 -6.74 -7.74
N THR A 168 9.33 -6.14 -7.78
CA THR A 168 8.12 -6.77 -8.36
C THR A 168 8.29 -6.98 -9.86
N THR A 169 8.80 -5.99 -10.59
CA THR A 169 9.10 -6.12 -12.02
C THR A 169 10.13 -7.21 -12.27
N TYR A 170 11.22 -7.23 -11.49
CA TYR A 170 12.24 -8.27 -11.60
C TYR A 170 11.66 -9.68 -11.40
N GLN A 171 10.81 -9.88 -10.38
CA GLN A 171 10.14 -11.16 -10.16
C GLN A 171 9.20 -11.55 -11.31
N GLN A 172 8.47 -10.60 -11.87
CA GLN A 172 7.61 -10.85 -13.04
C GLN A 172 8.42 -11.22 -14.28
N ASP A 173 9.53 -10.52 -14.54
CA ASP A 173 10.41 -10.81 -15.67
C ASP A 173 11.01 -12.22 -15.56
N GLN A 174 11.46 -12.60 -14.35
CA GLN A 174 11.94 -13.96 -14.08
C GLN A 174 10.84 -15.02 -14.30
N ALA A 175 9.63 -14.78 -13.80
CA ALA A 175 8.52 -15.69 -14.02
C ALA A 175 8.14 -15.79 -15.51
N MET A 176 8.22 -14.68 -16.26
CA MET A 176 7.95 -14.67 -17.69
C MET A 176 9.01 -15.42 -18.49
N GLN A 177 10.29 -15.29 -18.12
CA GLN A 177 11.37 -16.07 -18.72
C GLN A 177 11.17 -17.57 -18.49
N GLN A 178 10.89 -17.97 -17.25
CA GLN A 178 10.61 -19.38 -16.93
C GLN A 178 9.37 -19.91 -17.67
N TRP A 179 8.31 -19.10 -17.78
CA TRP A 179 7.13 -19.48 -18.56
C TRP A 179 7.47 -19.67 -20.04
N ALA A 180 8.24 -18.75 -20.63
CA ALA A 180 8.64 -18.83 -22.03
C ALA A 180 9.52 -20.06 -22.30
N GLU A 181 10.45 -20.37 -21.40
CA GLU A 181 11.29 -21.58 -21.47
C GLU A 181 10.45 -22.85 -21.38
N ASN A 182 9.57 -22.95 -20.39
CA ASN A 182 8.67 -24.10 -20.23
C ASN A 182 7.73 -24.27 -21.43
N TYR A 183 7.21 -23.18 -21.96
CA TYR A 183 6.35 -23.18 -23.14
C TYR A 183 7.11 -23.68 -24.38
N ALA A 184 8.34 -23.20 -24.59
CA ALA A 184 9.19 -23.66 -25.69
C ALA A 184 9.56 -25.15 -25.56
N TYR A 185 9.84 -25.61 -24.34
CA TYR A 185 10.08 -27.01 -24.04
C TYR A 185 8.85 -27.87 -24.34
N GLN A 186 7.67 -27.48 -23.86
CA GLN A 186 6.41 -28.19 -24.11
C GLN A 186 6.12 -28.31 -25.61
N LYS A 187 6.28 -27.21 -26.36
CA LYS A 187 6.09 -27.21 -27.81
C LYS A 187 7.02 -28.21 -28.51
N THR A 188 8.25 -28.34 -28.03
CA THR A 188 9.23 -29.29 -28.57
C THR A 188 8.83 -30.74 -28.24
N GLN A 189 8.36 -30.99 -27.01
CA GLN A 189 7.83 -32.30 -26.62
C GLN A 189 6.61 -32.70 -27.44
N ASP A 190 5.67 -31.77 -27.66
CA ASP A 190 4.47 -32.02 -28.47
C ASP A 190 4.83 -32.35 -29.93
N ALA A 191 5.80 -31.62 -30.51
CA ALA A 191 6.29 -31.91 -31.85
C ALA A 191 6.94 -33.31 -31.96
N LEU A 192 7.73 -33.70 -30.96
CA LEU A 192 8.33 -35.03 -30.89
C LEU A 192 7.28 -36.13 -30.71
N ALA A 193 6.29 -35.89 -29.83
CA ALA A 193 5.17 -36.81 -29.62
C ALA A 193 4.38 -37.00 -30.91
N GLN A 194 4.11 -35.92 -31.65
CA GLN A 194 3.43 -35.97 -32.95
C GLN A 194 4.23 -36.77 -33.98
N GLN A 195 5.56 -36.56 -34.04
CA GLN A 195 6.45 -37.33 -34.92
C GLN A 195 6.44 -38.83 -34.58
N ASN A 196 6.52 -39.17 -33.30
CA ASN A 196 6.45 -40.56 -32.85
C ASN A 196 5.09 -41.20 -33.17
N TRP A 197 4.00 -40.45 -33.01
CA TRP A 197 2.66 -40.91 -33.34
C TRP A 197 2.51 -41.19 -34.84
N GLN A 198 3.02 -40.29 -35.68
CA GLN A 198 3.06 -40.50 -37.13
C GLN A 198 3.87 -41.75 -37.50
N THR A 199 5.04 -41.92 -36.89
CA THR A 199 5.91 -43.08 -37.13
C THR A 199 5.22 -44.40 -36.73
N GLN A 200 4.54 -44.44 -35.58
CA GLN A 200 3.79 -45.62 -35.14
C GLN A 200 2.60 -45.92 -36.05
N PHE A 201 1.89 -44.88 -36.49
CA PHE A 201 0.78 -45.02 -37.42
C PHE A 201 1.23 -45.61 -38.76
N ASP A 202 2.33 -45.09 -39.31
CA ASP A 202 2.90 -45.59 -40.56
C ASP A 202 3.39 -47.04 -40.41
N TYR A 203 4.03 -47.38 -39.29
CA TYR A 203 4.43 -48.75 -38.97
C TYR A 203 3.23 -49.72 -38.87
N GLN A 204 2.13 -49.31 -38.23
CA GLN A 204 0.91 -50.12 -38.14
C GLN A 204 0.31 -50.36 -39.53
N LYS A 205 0.30 -49.33 -40.38
CA LYS A 205 -0.18 -49.45 -41.75
C LYS A 205 0.64 -50.45 -42.57
N GLU A 206 1.96 -50.47 -42.41
CA GLU A 206 2.83 -51.48 -43.04
C GLU A 206 2.56 -52.89 -42.51
N GLN A 207 2.39 -53.04 -41.19
CA GLN A 207 2.00 -54.31 -40.57
C GLN A 207 0.67 -54.84 -41.13
N ASP A 208 -0.35 -53.98 -41.22
CA ASP A 208 -1.67 -54.35 -41.75
C ASP A 208 -1.58 -54.76 -43.22
N ALA A 209 -0.76 -54.06 -44.03
CA ALA A 209 -0.52 -54.41 -45.42
C ALA A 209 0.16 -55.79 -45.56
N LEU A 210 1.15 -56.09 -44.71
CA LEU A 210 1.81 -57.39 -44.69
C LEU A 210 0.85 -58.50 -44.23
N ALA A 211 0.02 -58.23 -43.23
CA ALA A 211 -1.01 -59.16 -42.77
C ALA A 211 -2.03 -59.46 -43.87
N GLN A 212 -2.46 -58.44 -44.61
CA GLN A 212 -3.36 -58.59 -45.76
C GLN A 212 -2.71 -59.41 -46.87
N GLN A 213 -1.43 -59.16 -47.19
CA GLN A 213 -0.68 -59.95 -48.17
C GLN A 213 -0.57 -61.41 -47.77
N ASN A 214 -0.25 -61.68 -46.50
CA ASN A 214 -0.16 -63.04 -45.96
C ASN A 214 -1.52 -63.74 -45.99
N TRP A 215 -2.61 -63.03 -45.64
CA TRP A 215 -3.97 -63.55 -45.73
C TRP A 215 -4.35 -63.91 -47.17
N GLN A 216 -4.04 -63.04 -48.14
CA GLN A 216 -4.29 -63.29 -49.56
C GLN A 216 -3.52 -64.51 -50.05
N THR A 217 -2.24 -64.63 -49.66
CA THR A 217 -1.38 -65.77 -50.01
C THR A 217 -1.93 -67.09 -49.44
N GLN A 218 -2.37 -67.09 -48.17
CA GLN A 218 -2.99 -68.27 -47.56
C GLN A 218 -4.32 -68.64 -48.22
N PHE A 219 -5.13 -67.64 -48.55
CA PHE A 219 -6.40 -67.85 -49.24
C PHE A 219 -6.18 -68.47 -50.63
N ASP A 220 -5.25 -67.94 -51.42
CA ASP A 220 -4.92 -68.48 -52.74
C ASP A 220 -4.33 -69.89 -52.65
N TYR A 221 -3.47 -70.15 -51.66
CA TYR A 221 -2.95 -71.49 -51.38
C TYR A 221 -4.07 -72.48 -51.02
N GLN A 222 -5.01 -72.08 -50.15
CA GLN A 222 -6.16 -72.92 -49.79
C GLN A 222 -7.03 -73.21 -51.01
N LYS A 223 -7.30 -72.21 -51.85
CA LYS A 223 -8.04 -72.37 -53.09
C LYS A 223 -7.36 -73.36 -54.04
N GLU A 224 -6.04 -73.33 -54.16
CA GLU A 224 -5.27 -74.29 -54.97
C GLU A 224 -5.34 -75.71 -54.38
N GLN A 225 -5.24 -75.84 -53.05
CA GLN A 225 -5.41 -77.12 -52.34
C GLN A 225 -6.82 -77.69 -52.55
N ASP A 226 -7.85 -76.87 -52.42
CA ASP A 226 -9.24 -77.27 -52.65
C ASP A 226 -9.46 -77.63 -54.13
N ALA A 227 -8.84 -76.94 -55.08
CA ALA A 227 -8.89 -77.30 -56.50
C ALA A 227 -8.18 -78.64 -56.77
N LYS A 228 -7.04 -78.93 -56.12
CA LYS A 228 -6.38 -80.24 -56.19
C LYS A 228 -7.21 -81.33 -55.53
N GLN A 229 -7.80 -81.08 -54.36
CA GLN A 229 -8.72 -82.00 -53.70
C GLN A 229 -9.99 -82.22 -54.53
N LEU A 230 -10.52 -81.20 -55.19
CA LEU A 230 -11.68 -81.30 -56.07
C LEU A 230 -11.32 -82.06 -57.34
N ALA A 231 -10.14 -81.84 -57.93
CA ALA A 231 -9.65 -82.65 -59.04
C ALA A 231 -9.46 -84.13 -58.61
N LEU A 232 -8.95 -84.36 -57.41
CA LEU A 232 -8.86 -85.69 -56.81
C LEU A 232 -10.26 -86.26 -56.51
N ALA A 233 -11.20 -85.43 -56.06
CA ALA A 233 -12.59 -85.80 -55.79
C ALA A 233 -13.35 -86.02 -57.09
N TYR A 234 -13.06 -85.34 -58.19
CA TYR A 234 -13.59 -85.63 -59.53
C TYR A 234 -12.99 -86.91 -60.09
N SER A 235 -11.71 -87.18 -59.80
CA SER A 235 -11.09 -88.47 -60.11
C SER A 235 -11.70 -89.60 -59.27
N LYS A 236 -12.07 -89.32 -58.02
CA LYS A 236 -12.82 -90.22 -57.14
C LYS A 236 -14.31 -90.24 -57.42
N ALA A 237 -14.93 -89.21 -58.00
CA ALA A 237 -16.37 -89.09 -58.28
C ALA A 237 -16.76 -89.68 -59.64
N ARG A 238 -15.86 -90.46 -60.25
CA ARG A 238 -16.27 -91.67 -61.00
C ARG A 238 -16.72 -92.80 -60.07
N SER A 239 -16.65 -92.61 -58.75
CA SER A 239 -17.21 -93.45 -57.70
C SER A 239 -17.86 -92.57 -56.61
N SER A 240 -19.19 -92.64 -56.51
CA SER A 240 -20.02 -92.10 -55.42
C SER A 240 -20.20 -90.58 -55.34
N GLY A 241 -21.47 -90.15 -55.40
CA GLY A 241 -21.92 -88.77 -55.26
C GLY A 241 -22.87 -88.56 -54.07
N GLY A 242 -23.35 -87.30 -53.95
CA GLY A 242 -24.48 -86.87 -53.11
C GLY A 242 -24.06 -86.13 -51.83
N SER A 243 -24.19 -84.79 -51.77
CA SER A 243 -25.38 -84.00 -51.30
C SER A 243 -25.61 -84.12 -49.79
N GLY A 244 -25.70 -83.08 -48.94
CA GLY A 244 -26.04 -81.68 -49.15
C GLY A 244 -27.38 -81.32 -48.47
N SER A 245 -27.31 -80.66 -47.30
CA SER A 245 -28.21 -79.58 -46.82
C SER A 245 -29.26 -79.81 -45.69
N SER A 246 -28.98 -79.14 -44.56
CA SER A 246 -29.76 -78.11 -43.83
C SER A 246 -31.12 -78.37 -43.14
N LYS A 247 -31.21 -77.98 -41.85
CA LYS A 247 -32.47 -77.55 -41.20
C LYS A 247 -32.24 -76.51 -40.09
N LYS A 248 -32.94 -75.36 -40.18
CA LYS A 248 -32.98 -74.22 -39.24
C LYS A 248 -33.91 -74.51 -38.04
N THR A 249 -33.57 -74.02 -36.86
CA THR A 249 -34.41 -74.01 -35.64
C THR A 249 -34.45 -72.61 -35.01
N LYS A 250 -35.66 -72.07 -34.77
CA LYS A 250 -35.90 -70.84 -33.99
C LYS A 250 -36.12 -71.23 -32.52
N SER A 251 -35.47 -70.54 -31.58
CA SER A 251 -35.63 -70.71 -30.13
C SER A 251 -36.68 -69.72 -29.58
N SER A 252 -37.57 -70.17 -28.69
CA SER A 252 -38.62 -69.37 -28.06
C SER A 252 -38.27 -69.13 -26.59
N TYR A 253 -38.09 -67.88 -26.18
CA TYR A 253 -37.80 -67.50 -24.78
C TYR A 253 -39.05 -67.60 -23.91
N THR A 254 -38.91 -67.98 -22.63
CA THR A 254 -40.04 -67.99 -21.68
C THR A 254 -40.32 -66.58 -21.14
N SER A 255 -41.54 -66.34 -20.65
CA SER A 255 -41.93 -65.02 -20.11
C SER A 255 -41.05 -64.56 -18.94
N ASP A 256 -40.64 -65.48 -18.08
CA ASP A 256 -39.80 -65.17 -16.91
C ASP A 256 -38.36 -64.82 -17.32
N ASP A 257 -37.82 -65.50 -18.34
CA ASP A 257 -36.50 -65.18 -18.91
C ASP A 257 -36.48 -63.76 -19.48
N LEU A 258 -37.54 -63.37 -20.18
CA LEU A 258 -37.67 -62.03 -20.75
C LEU A 258 -37.80 -60.95 -19.67
N VAL A 259 -38.51 -61.23 -18.58
CA VAL A 259 -38.64 -60.30 -17.46
C VAL A 259 -37.31 -60.13 -16.74
N ASN A 260 -36.57 -61.22 -16.48
CA ASN A 260 -35.27 -61.13 -15.81
C ASN A 260 -34.23 -60.42 -16.68
N PHE A 261 -34.17 -60.74 -17.96
CA PHE A 261 -33.29 -60.06 -18.90
C PHE A 261 -33.60 -58.55 -19.01
N ALA A 262 -34.89 -58.18 -19.03
CA ALA A 262 -35.30 -56.78 -19.00
C ALA A 262 -34.93 -56.08 -17.69
N LYS A 263 -35.02 -56.77 -16.54
CA LYS A 263 -34.60 -56.25 -15.23
C LYS A 263 -33.11 -55.95 -15.18
N ASP A 264 -32.28 -56.84 -15.73
CA ASP A 264 -30.82 -56.65 -15.74
C ASP A 264 -30.43 -55.42 -16.56
N LEU A 265 -30.98 -55.29 -17.78
CA LEU A 265 -30.72 -54.14 -18.64
C LEU A 265 -31.20 -52.80 -18.05
N LEU A 266 -32.31 -52.79 -17.32
CA LEU A 266 -32.82 -51.59 -16.64
C LEU A 266 -31.98 -51.18 -15.43
N ASN A 267 -31.31 -52.13 -14.79
CA ASN A 267 -30.47 -51.88 -13.61
C ASN A 267 -28.99 -51.70 -13.97
N GLU A 268 -28.62 -51.88 -15.23
CA GLU A 268 -27.27 -51.63 -15.73
C GLU A 268 -26.91 -50.15 -15.58
N LYS A 269 -25.73 -49.90 -15.02
CA LYS A 269 -25.19 -48.58 -14.73
C LYS A 269 -23.89 -48.38 -15.48
N ASP A 270 -23.69 -47.18 -16.01
CA ASP A 270 -22.41 -46.85 -16.64
C ASP A 270 -21.42 -46.39 -15.55
N ASP A 271 -20.38 -47.18 -15.33
CA ASP A 271 -19.32 -46.89 -14.36
C ASP A 271 -18.21 -45.98 -14.92
N ARG A 272 -18.42 -45.40 -16.11
CA ARG A 272 -17.45 -44.49 -16.78
C ARG A 272 -17.34 -43.09 -16.17
N GLY A 273 -18.07 -42.79 -15.10
CA GLY A 273 -17.99 -41.53 -14.34
C GLY A 273 -17.39 -41.72 -12.96
N GLY A 274 -16.08 -41.49 -12.81
CA GLY A 274 -15.36 -41.66 -11.55
C GLY A 274 -15.93 -40.84 -10.38
N ARG A 275 -15.94 -41.47 -9.20
CA ARG A 275 -16.07 -41.03 -7.78
C ARG A 275 -16.91 -39.80 -7.35
N LEU A 276 -17.43 -38.94 -8.22
CA LEU A 276 -18.26 -37.77 -7.86
C LEU A 276 -19.45 -37.50 -8.81
N SER A 277 -19.72 -38.35 -9.80
CA SER A 277 -20.89 -38.18 -10.69
C SER A 277 -22.05 -39.13 -10.33
N LYS A 278 -23.27 -38.59 -10.32
CA LYS A 278 -24.53 -39.33 -10.14
C LYS A 278 -24.61 -40.47 -11.16
N SER A 279 -24.66 -41.72 -10.71
CA SER A 279 -24.73 -42.88 -11.60
C SER A 279 -26.06 -42.88 -12.37
N TYR A 280 -25.99 -42.81 -13.70
CA TYR A 280 -27.13 -42.85 -14.61
C TYR A 280 -27.34 -44.28 -15.14
N TYR A 281 -28.61 -44.68 -15.31
CA TYR A 281 -28.94 -45.99 -15.88
C TYR A 281 -28.67 -45.99 -17.39
N VAL A 282 -28.09 -47.09 -17.89
CA VAL A 282 -27.67 -47.22 -19.29
C VAL A 282 -28.87 -47.23 -20.23
N ASN A 283 -29.95 -47.91 -19.84
CA ASN A 283 -31.15 -48.08 -20.66
C ASN A 283 -32.41 -47.61 -19.92
N ASP A 284 -33.37 -47.03 -20.65
CA ASP A 284 -34.75 -46.81 -20.18
C ASP A 284 -35.67 -47.93 -20.67
N ALA A 285 -36.94 -47.86 -20.28
CA ALA A 285 -37.95 -48.85 -20.67
C ALA A 285 -38.13 -48.94 -22.19
N THR A 286 -37.95 -47.83 -22.91
CA THR A 286 -38.08 -47.78 -24.37
C THR A 286 -36.90 -48.49 -25.04
N GLY A 287 -35.68 -48.21 -24.59
CA GLY A 287 -34.45 -48.84 -25.07
C GLY A 287 -34.45 -50.35 -24.81
N VAL A 288 -34.83 -50.79 -23.60
CA VAL A 288 -34.92 -52.22 -23.28
C VAL A 288 -35.99 -52.91 -24.14
N LYS A 289 -37.15 -52.27 -24.35
CA LYS A 289 -38.18 -52.80 -25.26
C LYS A 289 -37.64 -52.96 -26.68
N SER A 290 -36.91 -51.98 -27.21
CA SER A 290 -36.27 -52.06 -28.53
C SER A 290 -35.25 -53.20 -28.60
N ILE A 291 -34.47 -53.42 -27.54
CA ILE A 291 -33.48 -54.51 -27.49
C ILE A 291 -34.16 -55.88 -27.55
N LEU A 292 -35.23 -56.09 -26.77
CA LEU A 292 -36.00 -57.35 -26.80
C LEU A 292 -36.58 -57.63 -28.20
N GLN A 293 -37.07 -56.60 -28.89
CA GLN A 293 -37.64 -56.74 -30.22
C GLN A 293 -36.57 -57.02 -31.29
N GLN A 294 -35.50 -56.23 -31.29
CA GLN A 294 -34.50 -56.27 -32.37
C GLN A 294 -33.55 -57.45 -32.25
N TYR A 295 -33.10 -57.77 -31.03
CA TYR A 295 -32.06 -58.78 -30.80
C TYR A 295 -32.62 -60.14 -30.41
N LEU A 296 -33.73 -60.18 -29.66
CA LEU A 296 -34.36 -61.43 -29.24
C LEU A 296 -35.55 -61.82 -30.13
N GLY A 297 -35.97 -60.96 -31.05
CA GLY A 297 -37.06 -61.23 -31.99
C GLY A 297 -38.44 -61.36 -31.32
N VAL A 298 -38.60 -60.77 -30.13
CA VAL A 298 -39.83 -60.82 -29.33
C VAL A 298 -40.85 -59.84 -29.89
N ASP A 299 -42.12 -60.22 -29.94
CA ASP A 299 -43.17 -59.32 -30.40
C ASP A 299 -43.38 -58.12 -29.44
N SER A 300 -43.99 -57.05 -29.95
CA SER A 300 -44.15 -55.80 -29.21
C SER A 300 -44.93 -55.92 -27.91
N ASP A 301 -45.95 -56.77 -27.87
CA ASP A 301 -46.83 -56.88 -26.72
C ASP A 301 -46.17 -57.72 -25.63
N THR A 302 -45.47 -58.79 -26.01
CA THR A 302 -44.67 -59.61 -25.09
C THR A 302 -43.51 -58.80 -24.51
N ALA A 303 -42.80 -58.03 -25.35
CA ALA A 303 -41.73 -57.14 -24.88
C ALA A 303 -42.24 -56.06 -23.93
N ALA A 304 -43.39 -55.43 -24.24
CA ALA A 304 -43.98 -54.41 -23.37
C ALA A 304 -44.38 -54.98 -22.01
N LYS A 305 -45.02 -56.16 -21.97
CA LYS A 305 -45.39 -56.82 -20.72
C LYS A 305 -44.16 -57.18 -19.88
N ALA A 306 -43.11 -57.70 -20.51
CA ALA A 306 -41.87 -58.05 -19.83
C ALA A 306 -41.20 -56.82 -19.20
N VAL A 307 -41.11 -55.71 -19.93
CA VAL A 307 -40.53 -54.45 -19.43
C VAL A 307 -41.40 -53.85 -18.32
N SER A 308 -42.72 -53.82 -18.47
CA SER A 308 -43.60 -53.30 -17.42
C SER A 308 -43.56 -54.13 -16.13
N ALA A 309 -43.41 -55.45 -16.24
CA ALA A 309 -43.20 -56.31 -15.08
C ALA A 309 -41.83 -56.09 -14.45
N ALA A 310 -40.79 -55.91 -15.27
CA ALA A 310 -39.43 -55.61 -14.82
C ALA A 310 -39.34 -54.28 -14.05
N GLN A 311 -40.03 -53.24 -14.52
CA GLN A 311 -40.00 -51.90 -13.91
C GLN A 311 -40.52 -51.87 -12.47
N LYS A 312 -41.51 -52.71 -12.12
CA LYS A 312 -42.09 -52.77 -10.76
C LYS A 312 -41.04 -53.07 -9.68
N ASP A 313 -40.08 -53.94 -10.02
CA ASP A 313 -39.05 -54.41 -9.09
C ASP A 313 -37.67 -53.79 -9.33
N SER A 314 -37.50 -53.02 -10.40
CA SER A 314 -36.24 -52.36 -10.74
C SER A 314 -35.97 -51.12 -9.87
N LYS A 315 -34.69 -50.74 -9.74
CA LYS A 315 -34.30 -49.48 -9.05
C LYS A 315 -34.50 -48.25 -9.93
N ASN A 316 -34.67 -48.44 -11.24
CA ASN A 316 -35.00 -47.40 -12.23
C ASN A 316 -36.52 -47.35 -12.48
N LYS A 317 -37.26 -46.74 -11.55
CA LYS A 317 -38.74 -46.72 -11.58
C LYS A 317 -39.36 -45.66 -12.50
N ILE A 318 -38.55 -44.77 -13.07
CA ILE A 318 -38.97 -43.63 -13.91
C ILE A 318 -37.94 -43.49 -15.03
N ASP A 319 -38.36 -43.27 -16.28
CA ASP A 319 -37.51 -43.18 -17.49
C ASP A 319 -36.39 -42.13 -17.37
N ASN A 320 -35.32 -42.48 -16.66
CA ASN A 320 -34.14 -41.64 -16.43
C ASN A 320 -32.90 -42.31 -17.03
N SER A 321 -32.94 -42.59 -18.33
CA SER A 321 -31.77 -42.99 -19.12
C SER A 321 -31.12 -41.80 -19.82
N TYR A 322 -29.91 -42.00 -20.34
CA TYR A 322 -29.27 -41.07 -21.27
C TYR A 322 -30.13 -40.87 -22.52
N THR A 323 -30.84 -39.75 -22.60
CA THR A 323 -31.27 -39.24 -23.92
C THR A 323 -30.05 -38.63 -24.61
N TYR A 324 -29.46 -39.37 -25.55
CA TYR A 324 -28.49 -38.81 -26.49
C TYR A 324 -29.19 -37.71 -27.30
N ARG A 325 -29.11 -36.45 -26.84
CA ARG A 325 -29.42 -35.29 -27.67
C ARG A 325 -28.41 -35.30 -28.81
N LYS A 326 -28.87 -35.56 -30.04
CA LYS A 326 -28.07 -35.35 -31.26
C LYS A 326 -27.48 -33.93 -31.22
N PRO A 327 -26.16 -33.76 -31.38
CA PRO A 327 -25.63 -32.47 -31.80
C PRO A 327 -26.16 -32.16 -33.22
N ARG A 328 -26.39 -30.87 -33.48
CA ARG A 328 -26.97 -30.33 -34.72
C ARG A 328 -26.30 -30.82 -35.99
#